data_AF-A0A558CPG4-F1
#
_entry.id   AF-A0A558CPG4-F1
#
_cell.length_a   1.000
_cell.length_b   1.000
_cell.length_c   1.000
_cell.angle_alpha   90.00
_cell.angle_beta   90.00
_cell.angle_gamma   90.00
#
_symmetry.space_group_name_H-M   'P 1'
#
loop_
_entity.id
_entity.type
_entity.pdbx_description
1 polymer ?
#
loop_
_entity_poly.entity_id
_entity_poly.type
_entity_poly.pdbx_seq_one_letter_code
_entity_poly.pdbx_strand_id
1 'polypeptide(L)'
;MDQILGQVLRNAVWERLDMLADLANRADSESLVSVARSELPRLTEGWRAMLSAHEPDERGDCPTCSTRWHRCKAPCSVWQVAHEHLVAGGLAPQRVLRRPWRRNKSAMPSQSRGPKPSPAETTGRHALLPQVATR
;
A
#
# COMPACT_ATOMS: atom_id res chain seq x y z
N MET A 1 -4.99 29.35 -10.38
CA MET A 1 -5.92 28.72 -11.34
C MET A 1 -5.55 27.26 -11.58
N ASP A 2 -4.26 26.93 -11.62
CA ASP A 2 -3.72 25.59 -11.90
C ASP A 2 -4.14 24.47 -10.94
N GLN A 3 -4.42 24.80 -9.67
CA GLN A 3 -4.87 23.81 -8.70
C GLN A 3 -6.25 23.24 -9.04
N ILE A 4 -7.16 24.07 -9.55
CA ILE A 4 -8.51 23.65 -9.94
C ILE A 4 -8.43 22.77 -11.19
N LEU A 5 -7.68 23.19 -12.21
CA LEU A 5 -7.47 22.40 -13.43
C LEU A 5 -6.81 21.05 -13.13
N GLY A 6 -5.77 21.05 -12.29
CA GLY A 6 -5.09 19.82 -11.88
C GLY A 6 -6.02 18.86 -11.12
N GLN A 7 -6.95 19.39 -10.31
CA GLN A 7 -7.94 18.54 -9.64
C GLN A 7 -8.97 17.96 -10.60
N VAL A 8 -9.47 18.77 -11.54
CA VAL A 8 -10.44 18.31 -12.56
C VAL A 8 -9.83 17.20 -13.41
N LEU A 9 -8.58 17.37 -13.87
CA LEU A 9 -7.89 16.33 -14.64
C LEU A 9 -7.73 15.02 -13.85
N ARG A 10 -7.34 15.11 -12.57
CA ARG A 10 -7.22 13.91 -11.72
C ARG A 10 -8.56 13.21 -11.52
N ASN A 11 -9.63 13.97 -11.27
CA ASN A 11 -10.96 13.40 -11.09
C ASN A 11 -11.43 12.70 -12.38
N ALA A 12 -11.26 13.33 -13.54
CA ALA A 12 -11.64 12.74 -14.82
C ALA A 12 -10.90 11.42 -15.11
N VAL A 13 -9.62 11.33 -14.72
CA VAL A 13 -8.87 10.06 -14.83
C VAL A 13 -9.46 8.98 -13.94
N TRP A 14 -9.77 9.30 -12.68
CA TRP A 14 -10.40 8.34 -11.76
C TRP A 14 -11.77 7.89 -12.24
N GLU A 15 -12.63 8.83 -12.63
CA GLU A 15 -13.96 8.52 -13.18
C GLU A 15 -13.88 7.62 -14.42
N ARG A 16 -12.89 7.84 -15.30
CA ARG A 16 -12.67 6.97 -16.46
C ARG A 16 -12.27 5.56 -16.04
N LEU A 17 -11.38 5.42 -15.06
CA LEU A 17 -10.96 4.10 -14.56
C LEU A 17 -12.12 3.36 -13.87
N ASP A 18 -12.92 4.06 -13.07
CA ASP A 18 -14.09 3.50 -12.39
C ASP A 18 -15.15 3.04 -13.40
N MET A 19 -15.43 3.85 -14.43
CA MET A 19 -16.33 3.46 -15.52
C MET A 19 -15.86 2.19 -16.24
N LEU A 20 -14.56 2.07 -16.53
CA LEU A 20 -14.01 0.86 -17.17
C LEU A 20 -14.14 -0.37 -16.25
N ALA A 21 -13.93 -0.20 -14.94
CA ALA A 21 -14.12 -1.26 -13.97
C ALA A 21 -15.60 -1.68 -13.86
N ASP A 22 -16.54 -0.73 -13.87
CA ASP A 22 -17.96 -1.01 -13.87
C ASP A 22 -18.40 -1.78 -15.13
N LEU A 23 -17.91 -1.37 -16.30
CA LEU A 23 -18.16 -2.09 -17.56
C LEU A 23 -17.64 -3.54 -17.48
N ALA A 24 -16.42 -3.73 -16.98
CA ALA A 24 -15.83 -5.07 -16.83
C ALA A 24 -16.66 -6.00 -15.94
N ASN A 25 -17.38 -5.45 -14.95
CA ASN A 25 -18.17 -6.23 -13.99
C ASN A 25 -19.62 -6.46 -14.40
N ARG A 26 -20.20 -5.56 -15.21
CA ARG A 26 -21.65 -5.49 -15.42
C ARG A 26 -22.09 -5.64 -16.87
N ALA A 27 -21.20 -5.38 -17.83
CA ALA A 27 -21.56 -5.41 -19.25
C ALA A 27 -21.77 -6.85 -19.74
N ASP A 28 -22.63 -6.99 -20.74
CA ASP A 28 -22.80 -8.24 -21.46
C ASP A 28 -21.55 -8.59 -22.28
N SER A 29 -21.45 -9.84 -22.74
CA SER A 29 -20.26 -10.35 -23.41
C SER A 29 -19.89 -9.61 -24.71
N GLU A 30 -20.87 -9.14 -25.48
CA GLU A 30 -20.60 -8.43 -26.74
C GLU A 30 -20.03 -7.04 -26.44
N SER A 31 -20.66 -6.33 -25.50
CA SER A 31 -20.18 -5.05 -24.99
C SER A 31 -18.77 -5.17 -24.40
N LEU A 32 -18.47 -6.23 -23.63
CA LEU A 32 -17.14 -6.48 -23.07
C LEU A 32 -16.08 -6.66 -24.16
N VAL A 33 -16.37 -7.41 -25.23
CA VAL A 33 -15.42 -7.59 -26.34
C VAL A 33 -15.16 -6.26 -27.05
N SER A 34 -16.20 -5.45 -27.26
CA SER A 34 -16.08 -4.13 -27.86
C SER A 34 -15.17 -3.21 -27.02
N VAL A 35 -15.46 -3.11 -25.71
CA VAL A 35 -14.66 -2.32 -24.75
C VAL A 35 -13.23 -2.83 -24.68
N ALA A 36 -13.01 -4.14 -24.59
CA ALA A 36 -11.66 -4.70 -24.53
C ALA A 36 -10.84 -4.32 -25.78
N ARG A 37 -11.45 -4.36 -26.97
CA ARG A 37 -10.77 -4.00 -28.22
C ARG A 37 -10.43 -2.52 -28.30
N SER A 38 -11.27 -1.63 -27.79
CA SER A 38 -11.02 -0.18 -27.83
C SER A 38 -10.10 0.30 -26.70
N GLU A 39 -10.20 -0.28 -25.52
CA GLU A 39 -9.59 0.25 -24.30
C GLU A 39 -8.26 -0.40 -23.95
N LEU A 40 -8.09 -1.71 -24.18
CA LEU A 40 -6.80 -2.38 -23.88
C LEU A 40 -5.62 -1.76 -24.63
N PRO A 41 -5.73 -1.39 -25.93
CA PRO A 41 -4.63 -0.71 -26.61
C PRO A 41 -4.29 0.65 -25.96
N ARG A 42 -5.30 1.42 -25.56
CA ARG A 42 -5.12 2.74 -24.92
C ARG A 42 -4.47 2.61 -23.54
N LEU A 43 -4.94 1.67 -22.73
CA LEU A 43 -4.37 1.39 -21.41
C LEU A 43 -2.92 0.89 -21.52
N THR A 44 -2.66 -0.02 -22.47
CA THR A 44 -1.30 -0.53 -22.71
C THR A 44 -0.36 0.59 -23.13
N GLU A 45 -0.82 1.49 -24.01
CA GLU A 45 -0.01 2.64 -24.43
C GLU A 45 0.27 3.61 -23.28
N GLY A 46 -0.73 3.89 -22.44
CA GLY A 46 -0.55 4.68 -21.22
C GLY A 46 0.50 4.06 -20.27
N TRP A 47 0.46 2.74 -20.07
CA TRP A 47 1.48 2.03 -19.29
C TRP A 47 2.87 2.14 -19.93
N ARG A 48 3.01 1.94 -21.24
CA ARG A 48 4.30 2.06 -21.93
C ARG A 48 4.89 3.45 -21.79
N ALA A 49 4.09 4.49 -22.03
CA ALA A 49 4.52 5.88 -21.89
C ALA A 49 4.98 6.18 -20.46
N MET A 50 4.22 5.75 -19.45
CA MET A 50 4.58 5.94 -18.04
C MET A 50 5.85 5.15 -17.68
N LEU A 51 6.00 3.91 -18.13
CA LEU A 51 7.16 3.08 -17.80
C LEU A 51 8.43 3.57 -18.49
N SER A 52 8.34 4.04 -19.75
CA SER A 52 9.46 4.64 -20.47
C SER A 52 10.01 5.87 -19.73
N ALA A 53 9.14 6.73 -19.20
CA ALA A 53 9.56 7.86 -18.37
C ALA A 53 10.23 7.44 -17.04
N HIS A 54 10.12 6.17 -16.66
CA HIS A 54 10.71 5.60 -15.44
C HIS A 54 11.82 4.59 -15.75
N GLU A 55 12.31 4.49 -16.98
CA GLU A 55 13.46 3.64 -17.30
C GLU A 55 14.69 4.09 -16.50
N PRO A 56 15.48 3.14 -15.95
CA PRO A 56 16.72 3.47 -15.29
C PRO A 56 17.66 4.23 -16.24
N ASP A 57 18.27 5.30 -15.75
CA ASP A 57 19.34 6.00 -16.46
C ASP A 57 20.64 5.17 -16.48
N GLU A 58 21.70 5.72 -17.07
CA GLU A 58 23.04 5.09 -17.13
C GLU A 58 23.60 4.67 -15.75
N ARG A 59 23.08 5.24 -14.66
CA ARG A 59 23.49 4.94 -13.28
C ARG A 59 22.54 3.96 -12.59
N GLY A 60 21.50 3.49 -13.28
CA GLY A 60 20.42 2.66 -12.75
C GLY A 60 19.43 3.43 -11.85
N ASP A 61 19.47 4.78 -11.87
CA ASP A 61 18.52 5.62 -11.13
C ASP A 61 17.27 5.88 -11.98
N CYS A 62 16.09 5.93 -11.36
CA CYS A 62 14.89 6.39 -12.05
C CYS A 62 14.92 7.92 -12.16
N PRO A 63 14.86 8.51 -13.37
CA PRO A 63 15.00 9.96 -13.55
C PRO A 63 13.79 10.75 -13.05
N THR A 64 12.58 10.18 -13.10
CA THR A 64 11.35 10.84 -12.63
C THR A 64 11.21 10.78 -11.11
N CYS A 65 11.61 9.69 -10.46
CA CYS A 65 11.52 9.54 -9.00
C CYS A 65 12.71 10.13 -8.25
N SER A 66 13.88 10.21 -8.90
CA SER A 66 15.07 10.79 -8.27
C SER A 66 15.01 12.32 -8.30
N THR A 67 15.56 12.94 -7.26
CA THR A 67 15.76 14.38 -7.18
C THR A 67 17.23 14.67 -6.87
N ARG A 68 17.62 15.96 -6.85
CA ARG A 68 18.99 16.36 -6.49
C ARG A 68 19.43 15.86 -5.11
N TRP A 69 18.49 15.66 -4.18
CA TRP A 69 18.75 15.27 -2.79
C TRP A 69 18.36 13.83 -2.46
N HIS A 70 17.70 13.12 -3.37
CA HIS A 70 17.23 11.75 -3.16
C HIS A 70 17.40 10.92 -4.43
N ARG A 71 18.11 9.79 -4.33
CA ARG A 71 18.29 8.85 -5.44
C ARG A 71 17.35 7.66 -5.26
N CYS A 72 16.56 7.37 -6.28
CA CYS A 72 15.67 6.23 -6.32
C CYS A 72 16.18 5.24 -7.38
N LYS A 73 16.60 4.04 -6.95
CA LYS A 73 17.04 2.97 -7.87
C LYS A 73 15.86 2.28 -8.53
N ALA A 74 16.04 1.89 -9.78
CA ALA A 74 15.09 1.01 -10.45
C ALA A 74 15.21 -0.44 -9.93
N PRO A 75 14.11 -1.21 -9.85
CA PRO A 75 12.73 -0.81 -10.15
C PRO A 75 12.12 0.07 -9.04
N CYS A 76 11.71 1.28 -9.41
CA CYS A 76 11.02 2.21 -8.51
C CYS A 76 9.56 1.76 -8.27
N SER A 77 8.83 2.47 -7.42
CA SER A 77 7.45 2.11 -7.07
C SER A 77 6.53 1.97 -8.28
N VAL A 78 6.71 2.78 -9.33
CA VAL A 78 5.90 2.68 -10.57
C VAL A 78 6.13 1.34 -11.28
N TRP A 79 7.38 0.89 -11.40
CA TRP A 79 7.71 -0.43 -11.95
C TRP A 79 7.18 -1.57 -11.07
N GLN A 80 7.17 -1.40 -9.75
CA GLN A 80 6.61 -2.38 -8.82
C GLN A 80 5.10 -2.54 -9.02
N VAL A 81 4.36 -1.44 -9.12
CA VAL A 81 2.91 -1.45 -9.40
C VAL A 81 2.63 -2.06 -10.77
N ALA A 82 3.41 -1.71 -11.80
CA ALA A 82 3.25 -2.30 -13.12
C ALA A 82 3.48 -3.82 -13.10
N HIS A 83 4.52 -4.29 -12.41
CA HIS A 83 4.75 -5.73 -12.24
C HIS A 83 3.57 -6.39 -11.52
N GLU A 84 3.04 -5.78 -10.46
CA GLU A 84 1.91 -6.30 -9.71
C GLU A 84 0.65 -6.45 -10.59
N HIS A 85 0.28 -5.41 -11.35
CA HIS A 85 -0.98 -5.39 -12.09
C HIS A 85 -0.90 -5.98 -13.50
N LEU A 86 0.27 -5.95 -14.16
CA LEU A 86 0.42 -6.48 -15.52
C LEU A 86 0.98 -7.91 -15.55
N VAL A 87 1.78 -8.31 -14.55
CA VAL A 87 2.46 -9.61 -14.55
C VAL A 87 1.95 -10.52 -13.43
N ALA A 88 1.98 -10.06 -12.17
CA ALA A 88 1.61 -10.90 -11.03
C ALA A 88 0.09 -11.09 -10.89
N GLY A 89 -0.69 -10.09 -11.31
CA GLY A 89 -2.15 -10.11 -11.33
C GLY A 89 -2.76 -10.59 -12.65
N GLY A 90 -1.98 -10.73 -13.72
CA GLY A 90 -2.47 -11.08 -15.06
C GLY A 90 -2.19 -12.54 -15.41
N LEU A 91 -3.25 -13.34 -15.60
CA LEU A 91 -3.30 -14.70 -16.20
C LEU A 91 -2.30 -15.78 -15.71
N ALA A 92 -1.35 -15.46 -14.85
CA ALA A 92 -0.43 -16.39 -14.24
C ALA A 92 -1.17 -17.12 -13.09
N PRO A 93 -1.08 -18.46 -12.98
CA PRO A 93 -1.51 -19.15 -11.78
C PRO A 93 -0.78 -18.54 -10.60
N GLN A 94 -1.56 -17.98 -9.66
CA GLN A 94 -1.09 -17.36 -8.42
C GLN A 94 -0.20 -18.34 -7.64
N ARG A 95 1.10 -18.37 -7.94
CA ARG A 95 2.08 -18.92 -7.02
C ARG A 95 2.19 -17.91 -5.91
N VAL A 96 1.38 -18.13 -4.89
CA VAL A 96 1.38 -17.41 -3.62
C VAL A 96 2.82 -17.35 -3.11
N LEU A 97 3.53 -16.28 -3.45
CA LEU A 97 4.78 -15.93 -2.80
C LEU A 97 4.38 -15.43 -1.43
N ARG A 98 4.11 -16.37 -0.52
CA ARG A 98 4.06 -16.12 0.92
C ARG A 98 5.44 -15.58 1.31
N ARG A 99 5.60 -14.25 1.31
CA ARG A 99 6.73 -13.62 1.99
C ARG A 99 6.56 -13.89 3.48
N PRO A 100 7.50 -14.57 4.16
CA PRO A 100 7.57 -14.49 5.60
C PRO A 100 8.15 -13.12 5.91
N TRP A 101 7.33 -12.24 6.46
CA TRP A 101 7.77 -11.02 7.10
C TRP A 101 8.70 -11.41 8.25
N ARG A 102 10.02 -11.38 8.01
CA ARG A 102 11.06 -11.47 9.04
C ARG A 102 11.02 -10.18 9.84
N ARG A 103 10.04 -10.09 10.73
CA ARG A 103 10.01 -9.11 11.82
C ARG A 103 11.08 -9.56 12.81
N ASN A 104 12.31 -9.07 12.61
CA ASN A 104 13.41 -9.28 13.53
C ASN A 104 13.12 -8.46 14.81
N LYS A 105 12.30 -9.00 15.71
CA LYS A 105 12.24 -8.53 17.09
C LYS A 105 13.39 -9.21 17.80
N SER A 106 14.46 -8.46 18.03
CA SER A 106 15.52 -8.79 18.97
C SER A 106 14.88 -9.21 20.30
N ALA A 107 14.86 -10.52 20.54
CA ALA A 107 14.44 -11.09 21.81
C ALA A 107 15.55 -10.80 22.82
N MET A 108 15.31 -9.84 23.71
CA MET A 108 16.09 -9.69 24.93
C MET A 108 15.82 -10.90 25.85
N PRO A 109 16.84 -11.61 26.35
CA PRO A 109 16.63 -12.74 27.25
C PRO A 109 16.22 -12.25 28.64
N SER A 110 15.08 -12.76 29.13
CA SER A 110 14.64 -12.60 30.52
C SER A 110 15.55 -13.40 31.46
N GLN A 111 16.19 -12.73 32.42
CA GLN A 111 16.74 -13.42 33.58
C GLN A 111 15.71 -13.43 34.71
N SER A 112 15.23 -14.63 35.02
CA SER A 112 14.42 -14.96 36.18
C SER A 112 15.34 -15.56 37.25
N ARG A 113 15.31 -15.04 38.50
CA ARG A 113 15.73 -15.81 39.70
C ARG A 113 15.20 -15.18 41.01
N GLY A 114 14.16 -15.81 41.56
CA GLY A 114 14.06 -16.33 42.95
C GLY A 114 13.85 -15.39 44.16
N PRO A 115 13.33 -15.89 45.31
CA PRO A 115 12.42 -15.15 46.20
C PRO A 115 12.88 -14.87 47.67
N LYS A 116 12.34 -13.77 48.25
CA LYS A 116 11.93 -13.37 49.65
C LYS A 116 12.63 -13.94 50.92
N PRO A 117 12.73 -13.16 52.05
CA PRO A 117 11.57 -12.93 52.95
C PRO A 117 11.42 -11.51 53.62
N SER A 118 10.23 -11.33 54.21
CA SER A 118 9.61 -10.21 55.00
C SER A 118 10.17 -10.03 56.44
N PRO A 119 9.59 -9.22 57.38
CA PRO A 119 8.70 -8.04 57.32
C PRO A 119 9.18 -6.84 58.18
N ALA A 120 8.63 -5.63 58.00
CA ALA A 120 8.56 -4.64 59.06
C ALA A 120 7.32 -3.75 58.91
N GLU A 121 6.57 -3.66 60.00
CA GLU A 121 5.34 -2.91 60.20
C GLU A 121 5.57 -1.40 60.17
N THR A 122 4.58 -0.63 59.72
CA THR A 122 4.05 0.57 60.41
C THR A 122 2.81 1.09 59.67
N THR A 123 1.66 0.68 60.20
CA THR A 123 0.53 1.51 60.66
C THR A 123 0.12 2.78 59.90
N GLY A 124 -1.15 2.81 59.48
CA GLY A 124 -1.93 4.01 59.15
C GLY A 124 -3.13 3.66 58.24
N ARG A 125 -4.26 3.15 58.78
CA ARG A 125 -5.49 3.94 59.09
C ARG A 125 -5.70 5.03 58.01
N HIS A 126 -6.69 4.96 57.12
CA HIS A 126 -8.13 4.93 57.40
C HIS A 126 -8.94 4.34 56.24
N ALA A 127 -9.97 3.58 56.61
CA ALA A 127 -11.06 3.15 55.74
C ALA A 127 -11.94 4.33 55.31
N LEU A 128 -12.61 4.19 54.14
CA LEU A 128 -14.07 4.29 53.95
C LEU A 128 -14.39 4.45 52.44
N LEU A 129 -14.90 3.38 51.83
CA LEU A 129 -16.01 3.45 50.84
C LEU A 129 -17.33 3.40 51.68
N PRO A 130 -18.55 3.76 51.20
CA PRO A 130 -19.05 3.55 49.83
C PRO A 130 -20.21 4.46 49.30
N GLN A 131 -20.70 4.15 48.08
CA GLN A 131 -22.07 4.32 47.49
C GLN A 131 -22.46 5.68 46.84
N VAL A 132 -22.74 5.73 45.51
CA VAL A 132 -24.02 5.50 44.76
C VAL A 132 -25.08 6.59 44.97
N ALA A 133 -25.45 7.31 43.88
CA ALA A 133 -26.85 7.52 43.43
C ALA A 133 -26.96 8.51 42.23
N THR A 134 -27.48 7.99 41.11
CA THR A 134 -28.48 8.56 40.16
C THR A 134 -28.58 10.07 39.88
N ARG A 135 -28.56 10.43 38.60
CA ARG A 135 -29.75 10.88 37.86
C ARG A 135 -29.56 10.77 36.35
#